data_AF-A0A918QAE3-F1
#
_entry.id   AF-A0A918QAE3-F1
#
_cell.length_a   1.000
_cell.length_b   1.000
_cell.length_c   1.000
_cell.angle_alpha   90.00
_cell.angle_beta   90.00
_cell.angle_gamma   90.00
#
_symmetry.space_group_name_H-M   'P 1'
#
loop_
_entity.id
_entity.type
_entity.pdbx_description
1 polymer ?
#
loop_
_entity_poly.entity_id
_entity_poly.type
_entity_poly.pdbx_seq_one_letter_code
_entity_poly.pdbx_strand_id
1 'polypeptide(L)'
;MTDYFKTDTEELGRFRKTLENAKAELDNVRKLMQDVSAEGIGTKELDAACAEFHEHWKYGSEQIAEMTGKFAEGVNQSRANYEEVDKALEEGFAKAAAQGGGK
;
A
#
# COMPACT_ATOMS: atom_id res chain seq x y z
N MET A 1 -16.75 -11.98 -13.03
CA MET A 1 -16.70 -11.11 -11.83
C MET A 1 -15.51 -11.49 -10.97
N THR A 2 -15.42 -12.73 -10.49
CA THR A 2 -14.35 -13.20 -9.60
C THR A 2 -12.93 -13.08 -10.16
N ASP A 3 -12.75 -13.33 -11.47
CA ASP A 3 -11.44 -13.27 -12.13
C ASP A 3 -10.89 -11.83 -12.29
N TYR A 4 -11.79 -10.85 -12.44
CA TYR A 4 -11.44 -9.43 -12.50
C TYR A 4 -10.93 -8.93 -11.13
N PHE A 5 -11.61 -9.28 -10.04
CA PHE A 5 -11.18 -8.93 -8.68
C PHE A 5 -9.92 -9.66 -8.23
N LYS A 6 -9.71 -10.89 -8.70
CA LYS A 6 -8.47 -11.62 -8.46
C LYS A 6 -7.29 -10.89 -9.11
N THR A 7 -7.46 -10.42 -10.34
CA THR A 7 -6.49 -9.57 -11.05
C THR A 7 -6.26 -8.26 -10.30
N ASP A 8 -7.32 -7.55 -9.88
CA ASP A 8 -7.17 -6.30 -9.10
C ASP A 8 -6.42 -6.54 -7.79
N THR A 9 -6.71 -7.62 -7.07
CA THR A 9 -5.98 -7.96 -5.83
C THR A 9 -4.50 -8.24 -6.09
N GLU A 10 -4.18 -8.97 -7.15
CA GLU A 10 -2.79 -9.25 -7.53
C GLU A 10 -2.05 -7.97 -7.92
N GLU A 11 -2.68 -7.09 -8.70
CA GLU A 11 -2.12 -5.78 -9.08
C GLU A 11 -1.92 -4.87 -7.87
N LEU A 12 -2.80 -4.92 -6.87
CA LEU A 12 -2.63 -4.19 -5.61
C LEU A 12 -1.50 -4.75 -4.74
N GLY A 13 -1.34 -6.07 -4.73
CA GLY A 13 -0.20 -6.72 -4.11
C GLY A 13 1.11 -6.27 -4.76
N ARG A 14 1.14 -6.16 -6.09
CA ARG A 14 2.29 -5.62 -6.83
C ARG A 14 2.52 -4.14 -6.53
N PHE A 15 1.47 -3.33 -6.54
CA PHE A 15 1.55 -1.89 -6.26
C PHE A 15 2.08 -1.63 -4.84
N ARG A 16 1.56 -2.36 -3.84
CA ARG A 16 2.09 -2.33 -2.47
C ARG A 16 3.58 -2.66 -2.45
N LYS A 17 4.00 -3.72 -3.13
CA LYS A 17 5.41 -4.13 -3.18
C LYS A 17 6.30 -3.07 -3.84
N THR A 18 5.81 -2.43 -4.91
CA THR A 18 6.50 -1.30 -5.55
C THR A 18 6.69 -0.14 -4.57
N LEU A 19 5.68 0.19 -3.77
CA LEU A 19 5.75 1.27 -2.78
C LEU A 19 6.66 0.92 -1.60
N GLU A 20 6.65 -0.32 -1.13
CA GLU A 20 7.60 -0.82 -0.12
C GLU A 20 9.05 -0.74 -0.62
N ASN A 21 9.30 -1.12 -1.89
CA ASN A 21 10.61 -1.01 -2.52
C ASN A 21 11.04 0.45 -2.67
N ALA A 22 10.14 1.32 -3.14
CA ALA A 22 10.41 2.75 -3.26
C ALA A 22 10.78 3.34 -1.88
N LYS A 23 10.04 3.01 -0.82
CA LYS A 23 10.41 3.41 0.56
C LYS A 23 11.82 2.93 0.93
N ALA A 24 12.15 1.68 0.65
CA ALA A 24 13.47 1.13 0.98
C ALA A 24 14.61 1.83 0.20
N GLU A 25 14.40 2.15 -1.08
CA GLU A 25 15.34 2.93 -1.89
C GLU A 25 15.51 4.35 -1.33
N LEU A 26 14.40 5.00 -0.97
CA LEU A 26 14.40 6.34 -0.36
C LEU A 26 15.16 6.35 0.99
N ASP A 27 14.97 5.33 1.82
CA ASP A 27 15.69 5.14 3.09
C ASP A 27 17.20 4.91 2.86
N ASN A 28 17.58 4.19 1.79
CA ASN A 28 18.98 3.98 1.43
C ASN A 28 19.65 5.27 0.94
N VAL A 29 19.00 6.03 0.06
CA VAL A 29 19.50 7.33 -0.41
C VAL A 29 19.68 8.29 0.78
N ARG A 30 18.72 8.30 1.70
CA ARG A 30 18.81 9.07 2.95
C ARG A 30 20.07 8.72 3.76
N LYS A 31 20.36 7.43 3.95
CA LYS A 31 21.57 6.99 4.67
C LYS A 31 22.85 7.43 3.96
N LEU A 32 22.92 7.27 2.64
CA LEU A 32 24.07 7.71 1.84
C LEU A 32 24.32 9.22 1.98
N MET A 33 23.28 10.05 1.98
CA MET A 33 23.44 11.50 2.19
C MET A 33 23.92 11.82 3.62
N GLN A 34 23.49 11.03 4.61
CA GLN A 34 23.98 11.16 5.98
C GLN A 34 25.49 10.88 6.06
N ASP A 35 25.96 9.83 5.39
CA ASP A 35 27.37 9.46 5.34
C ASP A 35 28.21 10.55 4.63
N VAL A 36 27.71 11.11 3.52
CA VAL A 36 28.38 12.20 2.79
C VAL A 36 28.46 13.49 3.61
N SER A 37 27.45 13.80 4.42
CA SER A 37 27.48 14.97 5.33
C SER A 37 28.53 14.83 6.44
N ALA A 38 28.74 13.60 6.95
CA ALA A 38 29.74 13.32 7.97
C ALA A 38 31.18 13.41 7.44
N GLU A 39 31.40 13.19 6.14
CA GLU A 39 32.70 13.36 5.47
C GLU A 39 33.03 14.82 5.10
N GLY A 40 32.12 15.77 5.35
CA GLY A 40 32.42 17.20 5.42
C GLY A 40 32.56 17.89 4.07
N ILE A 41 31.48 18.57 3.64
CA ILE A 41 31.52 19.56 2.55
C ILE A 41 31.80 20.99 3.10
N GLY A 42 31.87 21.16 4.42
CA GLY A 42 32.66 22.22 5.05
C GLY A 42 31.97 23.58 5.26
N THR A 43 30.66 23.71 5.05
CA THR A 43 29.93 24.95 5.38
C THR A 43 28.69 24.66 6.21
N LYS A 44 28.50 25.42 7.30
CA LYS A 44 27.34 25.29 8.22
C LYS A 44 25.98 25.38 7.50
N GLU A 45 25.96 26.11 6.39
CA GLU A 45 24.77 26.34 5.58
C GLU A 45 24.39 25.09 4.77
N LEU A 46 25.38 24.35 4.26
CA LEU A 46 25.16 23.08 3.59
C LEU A 46 24.78 21.98 4.57
N ASP A 47 25.40 21.94 5.76
CA ASP A 47 25.02 20.99 6.81
C ASP A 47 23.56 21.20 7.24
N ALA A 48 23.13 22.47 7.38
CA ALA A 48 21.75 22.81 7.70
C ALA A 48 20.78 22.41 6.58
N ALA A 49 21.11 22.69 5.32
CA ALA A 49 20.29 22.31 4.18
C ALA A 49 20.18 20.79 4.02
N CYS A 50 21.27 20.04 4.28
CA CYS A 50 21.25 18.59 4.29
C CYS A 50 20.38 18.05 5.43
N ALA A 51 20.46 18.63 6.62
CA ALA A 51 19.61 18.22 7.76
C ALA A 51 18.12 18.47 7.49
N GLU A 52 17.77 19.64 6.97
CA GLU A 52 16.39 19.99 6.61
C GLU A 52 15.87 19.08 5.50
N PHE A 53 16.66 18.89 4.43
CA PHE A 53 16.31 17.96 3.36
C PHE A 53 16.05 16.55 3.90
N HIS A 54 16.90 16.08 4.81
CA HIS A 54 16.80 14.75 5.40
C HIS A 54 15.54 14.57 6.25
N GLU A 55 15.15 15.56 7.05
CA GLU A 55 13.90 15.52 7.81
C GLU A 55 12.67 15.52 6.90
N HIS A 56 12.63 16.43 5.92
CA HIS A 56 11.53 16.53 4.98
C HIS A 56 11.38 15.26 4.14
N TRP A 57 12.51 14.69 3.72
CA TRP A 57 12.55 13.44 2.95
C TRP A 57 12.07 12.25 3.77
N LYS A 58 12.54 12.14 5.02
CA LYS A 58 12.07 11.11 5.96
C LYS A 58 10.56 11.20 6.14
N TYR A 59 10.04 12.39 6.45
CA TYR A 59 8.61 12.62 6.63
C TYR A 59 7.81 12.23 5.38
N GLY A 60 8.23 12.69 4.20
CA GLY A 60 7.57 12.35 2.94
C GLY A 60 7.52 10.83 2.70
N SER A 61 8.61 10.12 2.98
CA SER A 61 8.67 8.66 2.84
C SER A 61 7.73 7.93 3.81
N GLU A 62 7.60 8.42 5.06
CA GLU A 62 6.69 7.88 6.06
C GLU A 62 5.22 8.12 5.66
N GLN A 63 4.90 9.31 5.14
CA GLN A 63 3.56 9.64 4.64
C GLN A 63 3.15 8.77 3.43
N ILE A 64 4.06 8.54 2.48
CA ILE A 64 3.81 7.65 1.33
C ILE A 64 3.51 6.23 1.82
N ALA A 65 4.29 5.73 2.79
CA ALA A 65 4.09 4.40 3.37
C ALA A 65 2.72 4.29 4.06
N GLU A 66 2.33 5.29 4.84
CA GLU A 66 1.04 5.33 5.53
C GLU A 66 -0.13 5.34 4.53
N MET A 67 -0.09 6.20 3.52
CA MET A 67 -1.13 6.26 2.48
C MET A 67 -1.24 4.95 1.71
N THR A 68 -0.10 4.32 1.41
CA THR A 68 -0.05 3.00 0.77
C THR A 68 -0.75 1.94 1.62
N GLY A 69 -0.45 1.92 2.93
CA GLY A 69 -1.07 0.99 3.86
C GLY A 69 -2.59 1.15 3.90
N LYS A 70 -3.06 2.40 4.07
CA LYS A 70 -4.49 2.74 4.08
C LYS A 70 -5.19 2.35 2.77
N PHE A 71 -4.56 2.59 1.63
CA PHE A 71 -5.09 2.21 0.33
C PHE A 71 -5.23 0.68 0.20
N ALA A 72 -4.19 -0.07 0.59
CA ALA A 72 -4.22 -1.53 0.55
C ALA A 72 -5.30 -2.12 1.49
N GLU A 73 -5.46 -1.56 2.69
CA GLU A 73 -6.54 -1.92 3.60
C GLU A 73 -7.92 -1.66 2.98
N GLY A 74 -8.11 -0.47 2.39
CA GLY A 74 -9.36 -0.10 1.73
C GLY A 74 -9.77 -1.07 0.65
N VAL A 75 -8.83 -1.50 -0.21
CA VAL A 75 -9.20 -2.46 -1.26
C VAL A 75 -9.44 -3.87 -0.72
N ASN A 76 -8.66 -4.33 0.26
CA ASN A 76 -8.93 -5.62 0.90
C ASN A 76 -10.33 -5.63 1.54
N GLN A 77 -10.73 -4.53 2.18
CA GLN A 77 -12.07 -4.36 2.72
C GLN A 77 -13.14 -4.40 1.62
N SER A 78 -12.93 -3.69 0.51
CA SER A 78 -13.84 -3.74 -0.64
C SER A 78 -14.00 -5.16 -1.16
N ARG A 79 -12.90 -5.90 -1.33
CA ARG A 79 -12.93 -7.30 -1.75
C ARG A 79 -13.73 -8.17 -0.78
N ALA A 80 -13.47 -8.07 0.52
CA ALA A 80 -14.18 -8.83 1.54
C ALA A 80 -15.70 -8.59 1.49
N ASN A 81 -16.12 -7.32 1.33
CA ASN A 81 -17.52 -6.97 1.20
C ASN A 81 -18.18 -7.60 -0.03
N TYR A 82 -17.49 -7.65 -1.18
CA TYR A 82 -18.02 -8.30 -2.39
C TYR A 82 -18.11 -9.82 -2.23
N GLU A 83 -17.10 -10.47 -1.64
CA GLU A 83 -17.13 -11.91 -1.35
C GLU A 83 -18.29 -12.27 -0.40
N GLU A 84 -18.58 -11.41 0.59
CA GLU A 84 -19.73 -11.57 1.49
C GLU A 84 -21.06 -11.46 0.74
N VAL A 85 -21.20 -10.46 -0.15
CA VAL A 85 -22.40 -10.27 -0.97
C VAL A 85 -22.63 -11.44 -1.92
N ASP A 86 -21.58 -11.90 -2.61
CA ASP A 86 -21.66 -13.05 -3.52
C ASP A 86 -22.10 -14.31 -2.75
N LYS A 87 -21.51 -14.56 -1.58
CA LYS A 87 -21.89 -15.70 -0.73
C LYS A 87 -23.36 -15.60 -0.25
N ALA A 88 -23.80 -14.41 0.16
CA ALA A 88 -25.19 -14.20 0.58
C ALA A 88 -26.17 -14.43 -0.58
N LEU A 89 -25.80 -14.01 -1.80
CA LEU A 89 -26.55 -14.27 -3.03
C LEU A 89 -26.62 -15.77 -3.34
N GLU A 90 -25.49 -16.48 -3.31
CA GLU A 90 -25.43 -17.93 -3.52
C GLU A 90 -26.30 -18.70 -2.51
N GLU A 91 -26.19 -18.36 -1.22
CA GLU A 91 -27.02 -18.96 -0.17
C GLU A 91 -28.51 -18.66 -0.37
N GLY A 92 -28.85 -17.43 -0.79
CA GLY A 92 -30.22 -17.03 -1.09
C GLY A 92 -30.82 -17.83 -2.25
N PHE A 93 -30.08 -17.97 -3.35
CA PHE A 93 -30.49 -18.78 -4.49
C PHE A 93 -30.58 -20.27 -4.15
N ALA A 94 -29.63 -20.81 -3.38
CA ALA A 94 -29.68 -22.21 -2.93
C ALA A 94 -30.92 -22.50 -2.06
N LYS A 95 -31.26 -21.59 -1.14
CA LYS A 95 -32.49 -21.69 -0.32
C LYS A 95 -33.75 -21.59 -1.19
N ALA A 96 -33.79 -20.67 -2.15
CA ALA A 96 -34.93 -20.52 -3.06
C ALA A 96 -35.12 -21.76 -3.95
N ALA A 97 -34.03 -22.34 -4.46
CA ALA A 97 -34.06 -23.58 -5.24
C ALA A 97 -34.55 -24.78 -4.41
N ALA A 98 -34.09 -24.90 -3.16
CA ALA A 98 -34.55 -25.95 -2.24
C ALA A 98 -36.05 -25.82 -1.88
N GLN A 99 -36.58 -24.60 -1.85
CA GLN A 99 -38.01 -24.34 -1.57
C GLN A 99 -38.89 -24.47 -2.83
N GLY A 100 -38.33 -24.20 -4.01
CA GLY A 100 -39.05 -24.25 -5.30
C GLY A 100 -39.08 -25.64 -5.97
N GLY A 101 -38.14 -26.54 -5.63
CA GLY A 101 -38.06 -27.90 -6.19
C GLY A 101 -39.02 -28.93 -5.57
N GLY A 102 -39.86 -28.50 -4.63
CA GLY A 102 -40.88 -29.33 -3.99
C GLY A 102 -42.28 -29.11 -4.56
N LYS A 103 -42.48 -29.36 -5.86
CA LYS A 103 -43.79 -29.60 -6.49
C LYS A 103 -43.64 -30.42 -7.75
#